data_AF-A0A5F2GWE4-F1
#
_entry.id   AF-A0A5F2GWE4-F1
#
_cell.length_a   1.000
_cell.length_b   1.000
_cell.length_c   1.000
_cell.angle_alpha   90.00
_cell.angle_beta   90.00
_cell.angle_gamma   90.00
#
_symmetry.space_group_name_H-M   'P 1'
#
loop_
_entity.id
_entity.type
_entity.pdbx_description
1 polymer ?
#
loop_
_entity_poly.entity_id
_entity_poly.type
_entity_poly.pdbx_seq_one_letter_code
_entity_poly.pdbx_strand_id
1 'polypeptide(L)'
;MTAQDLFVPRQTNTALYIQLHDAGHPVEDILRVQRAYGVACAMFNGRYRKTGRPFICHAVGAASSVAHFDKDLDLVVAAMFHAAYDSAQYPDGKSSRRSETHRKWLEQKLGPRVEGLVARVGAMKFDTGDPERLVAQGVPAGDEDILFLVLAHDVDDMADGGLAFAPKYGRSIESRVAACAILARRIGRESLAATIEAYGSRYAALGWAAALEDSRLEGFRIAPNVRNYLKLRRDRLRGARVEVL
;
A
#
# COMPACT_ATOMS: atom_id res chain seq x y z
N MET A 1 29.41 15.78 -1.50
CA MET A 1 28.58 14.57 -1.57
C MET A 1 27.24 14.99 -2.12
N THR A 2 26.95 14.64 -3.38
CA THR A 2 25.61 14.85 -3.96
C THR A 2 24.62 14.05 -3.11
N ALA A 3 23.52 14.68 -2.71
CA ALA A 3 22.41 13.97 -2.08
C ALA A 3 22.07 12.79 -3.01
N GLN A 4 22.26 11.56 -2.51
CA GLN A 4 21.84 10.39 -3.25
C GLN A 4 20.33 10.52 -3.42
N ASP A 5 19.83 10.54 -4.65
CA ASP A 5 18.40 10.69 -4.90
C ASP A 5 17.68 9.53 -4.21
N LEU A 6 16.93 9.86 -3.17
CA LEU A 6 16.15 8.89 -2.39
C LEU A 6 15.12 8.23 -3.32
N PHE A 7 15.04 6.90 -3.28
CA PHE A 7 14.08 6.16 -4.10
C PHE A 7 12.65 6.59 -3.77
N VAL A 8 11.91 7.09 -4.77
CA VAL A 8 10.49 7.46 -4.65
C VAL A 8 9.64 6.44 -5.43
N PRO A 9 8.73 5.71 -4.77
CA PRO A 9 7.82 4.78 -5.43
C PRO A 9 6.97 5.45 -6.50
N ARG A 10 6.78 4.73 -7.60
CA ARG A 10 5.87 5.10 -8.67
C ARG A 10 4.44 4.91 -8.19
N GLN A 11 3.61 5.93 -8.35
CA GLN A 11 2.21 5.91 -7.89
C GLN A 11 1.18 5.73 -9.03
N THR A 12 1.65 5.66 -10.27
CA THR A 12 0.82 5.36 -11.44
C THR A 12 1.26 4.05 -12.08
N ASN A 13 0.30 3.32 -12.64
CA ASN A 13 0.56 2.03 -13.25
C ASN A 13 1.54 2.12 -14.42
N THR A 14 1.42 3.15 -15.26
CA THR A 14 2.34 3.37 -16.38
C THR A 14 3.77 3.65 -15.93
N ALA A 15 3.96 4.41 -14.84
CA ALA A 15 5.29 4.63 -14.28
C ALA A 15 5.87 3.34 -13.65
N LEU A 16 5.04 2.50 -13.03
CA LEU A 16 5.45 1.16 -12.60
C LEU A 16 5.86 0.27 -13.79
N TYR A 17 5.13 0.31 -14.90
CA TYR A 17 5.48 -0.48 -16.09
C TYR A 17 6.82 -0.04 -16.69
N ILE A 18 7.07 1.27 -16.75
CA ILE A 18 8.37 1.83 -17.15
C ILE A 18 9.46 1.36 -16.18
N GLN A 19 9.23 1.44 -14.87
CA GLN A 19 10.17 0.96 -13.86
C GLN A 19 10.53 -0.53 -14.06
N LEU A 20 9.53 -1.37 -14.32
CA LEU A 20 9.76 -2.81 -14.57
C LEU A 20 10.53 -3.03 -15.87
N HIS A 21 10.18 -2.32 -16.94
CA HIS A 21 10.89 -2.38 -18.21
C HIS A 21 12.36 -1.96 -18.05
N ASP A 22 12.63 -0.85 -17.38
CA ASP A 22 13.98 -0.34 -17.12
C ASP A 22 14.80 -1.27 -16.22
N ALA A 23 14.13 -2.04 -15.36
CA ALA A 23 14.76 -3.10 -14.55
C ALA A 23 15.03 -4.41 -15.33
N GLY A 24 14.66 -4.45 -16.62
CA GLY A 24 14.90 -5.56 -17.53
C GLY A 24 13.84 -6.66 -17.49
N HIS A 25 12.63 -6.38 -16.97
CA HIS A 25 11.52 -7.33 -17.07
C HIS A 25 11.04 -7.45 -18.52
N PRO A 26 10.71 -8.67 -18.99
CA PRO A 26 10.21 -8.85 -20.33
C PRO A 26 8.75 -8.37 -20.45
N VAL A 27 8.28 -8.16 -21.68
CA VAL A 27 6.98 -7.51 -21.91
C VAL A 27 5.80 -8.37 -21.44
N GLU A 28 5.89 -9.70 -21.55
CA GLU A 28 4.88 -10.65 -21.07
C GLU A 28 4.64 -10.56 -19.56
N ASP A 29 5.70 -10.28 -18.82
CA ASP A 29 5.70 -10.07 -17.38
C ASP A 29 5.04 -8.74 -17.03
N ILE A 30 5.36 -7.69 -17.76
CA ILE A 30 4.71 -6.38 -17.60
C ILE A 30 3.21 -6.48 -17.95
N LEU A 31 2.84 -7.25 -18.97
CA LEU A 31 1.44 -7.55 -19.31
C LEU A 31 0.72 -8.31 -18.19
N ARG A 32 1.42 -9.19 -17.46
CA ARG A 32 0.86 -9.84 -16.27
C ARG A 32 0.55 -8.83 -15.17
N VAL A 33 1.47 -7.89 -14.88
CA VAL A 33 1.25 -6.80 -13.92
C VAL A 33 0.12 -5.87 -14.39
N GLN A 34 0.02 -5.60 -15.69
CA GLN A 34 -1.06 -4.81 -16.26
C GLN A 34 -2.44 -5.46 -16.04
N ARG A 35 -2.57 -6.76 -16.28
CA ARG A 35 -3.81 -7.50 -16.00
C ARG A 35 -4.15 -7.47 -14.52
N ALA A 36 -3.16 -7.67 -13.65
CA ALA A 36 -3.34 -7.60 -12.21
C ALA A 36 -3.80 -6.19 -11.77
N TYR A 37 -3.23 -5.13 -12.34
CA TYR A 37 -3.66 -3.75 -12.08
C TYR A 37 -5.13 -3.52 -12.43
N GLY A 38 -5.63 -4.10 -13.54
CA GLY A 38 -7.06 -4.05 -13.87
C GLY A 38 -7.97 -4.63 -12.77
N VAL A 39 -7.54 -5.71 -12.12
CA VAL A 39 -8.22 -6.32 -10.98
C VAL A 39 -8.13 -5.40 -9.74
N ALA A 40 -6.96 -4.82 -9.48
CA ALA A 40 -6.74 -3.89 -8.36
C ALA A 40 -7.62 -2.64 -8.49
N CYS A 41 -7.79 -2.09 -9.70
CA CYS A 41 -8.69 -0.96 -9.95
C CYS A 41 -10.12 -1.28 -9.54
N ALA A 42 -10.63 -2.47 -9.90
CA ALA A 42 -11.98 -2.89 -9.50
C ALA A 42 -12.11 -3.04 -7.98
N MET A 43 -11.09 -3.63 -7.33
CA MET A 43 -11.12 -3.92 -5.90
C MET A 43 -10.96 -2.69 -5.00
N PHE A 44 -10.12 -1.74 -5.41
CA PHE A 44 -9.81 -0.52 -4.62
C PHE A 44 -10.56 0.73 -5.11
N ASN A 45 -11.53 0.55 -6.01
CA ASN A 45 -12.29 1.67 -6.57
C ASN A 45 -12.97 2.52 -5.49
N GLY A 46 -12.84 3.84 -5.62
CA GLY A 46 -13.43 4.82 -4.72
C GLY A 46 -12.88 4.78 -3.29
N ARG A 47 -11.78 4.06 -3.03
CA ARG A 47 -11.07 4.06 -1.74
C ARG A 47 -9.97 5.11 -1.73
N TYR A 48 -9.79 5.74 -0.59
CA TYR A 48 -8.80 6.78 -0.37
C TYR A 48 -8.12 6.60 0.98
N ARG A 49 -6.83 6.93 1.05
CA ARG A 49 -6.08 7.06 2.30
C ARG A 49 -6.60 8.26 3.10
N LYS A 50 -6.23 8.34 4.39
CA LYS A 50 -6.56 9.48 5.28
C LYS A 50 -6.18 10.83 4.65
N THR A 51 -5.03 10.85 3.98
CA THR A 51 -4.47 12.01 3.25
C THR A 51 -5.22 12.37 1.97
N GLY A 52 -6.29 11.64 1.59
CA GLY A 52 -7.00 11.85 0.33
C GLY A 52 -6.31 11.23 -0.89
N ARG A 53 -5.11 10.63 -0.75
CA ARG A 53 -4.46 9.87 -1.82
C ARG A 53 -5.36 8.69 -2.24
N PRO A 54 -5.71 8.53 -3.53
CA PRO A 54 -6.46 7.35 -3.99
C PRO A 54 -5.75 6.06 -3.60
N PHE A 55 -6.48 5.08 -3.11
CA PHE A 55 -5.90 3.83 -2.60
C PHE A 55 -5.16 3.08 -3.72
N ILE A 56 -5.63 3.17 -4.96
CA ILE A 56 -4.93 2.57 -6.10
C ILE A 56 -3.51 3.12 -6.28
N CYS A 57 -3.27 4.40 -5.97
CA CYS A 57 -1.93 4.99 -5.99
C CYS A 57 -1.03 4.40 -4.90
N HIS A 58 -1.60 4.08 -3.73
CA HIS A 58 -0.90 3.38 -2.64
C HIS A 58 -0.58 1.93 -3.01
N ALA A 59 -1.54 1.21 -3.58
CA ALA A 59 -1.34 -0.16 -4.06
C ALA A 59 -0.21 -0.24 -5.10
N VAL A 60 -0.21 0.68 -6.08
CA VAL A 60 0.87 0.77 -7.08
C VAL A 60 2.20 1.17 -6.44
N GLY A 61 2.18 2.10 -5.46
CA GLY A 61 3.35 2.51 -4.71
C GLY A 61 4.00 1.35 -3.95
N ALA A 62 3.22 0.53 -3.25
CA ALA A 62 3.72 -0.67 -2.58
C ALA A 62 4.36 -1.66 -3.57
N ALA A 63 3.71 -1.89 -4.71
CA ALA A 63 4.27 -2.73 -5.78
C ALA A 63 5.58 -2.17 -6.35
N SER A 64 5.64 -0.85 -6.55
CA SER A 64 6.83 -0.13 -7.00
C SER A 64 7.98 -0.23 -6.02
N SER A 65 7.71 -0.14 -4.71
CA SER A 65 8.72 -0.36 -3.67
C SER A 65 9.30 -1.75 -3.75
N VAL A 66 8.46 -2.79 -3.85
CA VAL A 66 8.95 -4.17 -3.99
C VAL A 66 9.78 -4.35 -5.27
N ALA A 67 9.29 -3.84 -6.41
CA ALA A 67 10.00 -3.91 -7.69
C ALA A 67 11.35 -3.19 -7.70
N HIS A 68 11.58 -2.26 -6.78
CA HIS A 68 12.87 -1.59 -6.63
C HIS A 68 13.90 -2.48 -5.92
N PHE A 69 13.45 -3.32 -4.97
CA PHE A 69 14.33 -4.13 -4.13
C PHE A 69 14.38 -5.62 -4.51
N ASP A 70 13.47 -6.09 -5.38
CA ASP A 70 13.39 -7.48 -5.82
C ASP A 70 12.82 -7.60 -7.25
N LYS A 71 13.20 -8.67 -7.96
CA LYS A 71 12.74 -8.98 -9.33
C LYS A 71 11.60 -10.01 -9.36
N ASP A 72 11.18 -10.57 -8.22
CA ASP A 72 10.09 -11.53 -8.19
C ASP A 72 8.73 -10.83 -8.37
N LEU A 73 8.10 -11.06 -9.53
CA LEU A 73 6.83 -10.45 -9.86
C LEU A 73 5.66 -10.95 -9.01
N ASP A 74 5.73 -12.13 -8.40
CA ASP A 74 4.68 -12.54 -7.48
C ASP A 74 4.73 -11.70 -6.21
N LEU A 75 5.91 -11.29 -5.75
CA LEU A 75 6.06 -10.35 -4.64
C LEU A 75 5.55 -8.96 -5.03
N VAL A 76 5.89 -8.49 -6.24
CA VAL A 76 5.39 -7.19 -6.76
C VAL A 76 3.86 -7.17 -6.83
N VAL A 77 3.25 -8.22 -7.39
CA VAL A 77 1.80 -8.32 -7.45
C VAL A 77 1.21 -8.52 -6.06
N ALA A 78 1.81 -9.33 -5.18
CA ALA A 78 1.33 -9.50 -3.81
C ALA A 78 1.31 -8.18 -3.04
N ALA A 79 2.33 -7.31 -3.20
CA ALA A 79 2.35 -5.98 -2.62
C ALA A 79 1.23 -5.07 -3.16
N MET A 80 0.94 -5.14 -4.47
CA MET A 80 -0.21 -4.42 -5.04
C MET A 80 -1.54 -4.82 -4.38
N PHE A 81 -1.64 -6.07 -3.93
CA PHE A 81 -2.84 -6.64 -3.33
C PHE A 81 -2.75 -6.83 -1.81
N HIS A 82 -1.76 -6.25 -1.13
CA HIS A 82 -1.52 -6.51 0.30
C HIS A 82 -2.76 -6.24 1.18
N ALA A 83 -3.60 -5.28 0.81
CA ALA A 83 -4.83 -4.93 1.51
C ALA A 83 -6.10 -5.57 0.91
N ALA A 84 -5.98 -6.61 0.08
CA ALA A 84 -7.11 -7.30 -0.53
C ALA A 84 -8.07 -7.91 0.51
N TYR A 85 -7.57 -8.22 1.71
CA TYR A 85 -8.37 -8.75 2.81
C TYR A 85 -8.66 -7.75 3.94
N ASP A 86 -8.34 -6.47 3.73
CA ASP A 86 -8.52 -5.42 4.72
C ASP A 86 -9.29 -4.21 4.18
N SER A 87 -8.97 -3.74 2.98
CA SER A 87 -9.51 -2.48 2.43
C SER A 87 -10.24 -2.62 1.07
N ALA A 88 -10.19 -3.80 0.44
CA ALA A 88 -10.81 -4.05 -0.86
C ALA A 88 -12.34 -4.23 -0.83
N GLN A 89 -12.94 -4.22 -2.01
CA GLN A 89 -14.29 -4.70 -2.28
C GLN A 89 -14.24 -5.86 -3.30
N TYR A 90 -14.96 -6.93 -3.01
CA TYR A 90 -15.10 -8.06 -3.92
C TYR A 90 -16.32 -7.90 -4.84
N PRO A 91 -16.41 -8.66 -5.95
CA PRO A 91 -17.53 -8.54 -6.90
C PRO A 91 -18.91 -8.80 -6.31
N ASP A 92 -19.00 -9.51 -5.19
CA ASP A 92 -20.24 -9.73 -4.44
C ASP A 92 -20.68 -8.50 -3.61
N GLY A 93 -19.92 -7.40 -3.70
CA GLY A 93 -20.17 -6.15 -3.02
C GLY A 93 -19.75 -6.13 -1.55
N LYS A 94 -19.33 -7.27 -0.98
CA LYS A 94 -18.94 -7.36 0.43
C LYS A 94 -17.59 -6.72 0.66
N SER A 95 -17.42 -6.23 1.89
CA SER A 95 -16.15 -5.72 2.35
C SER A 95 -15.11 -6.84 2.47
N SER A 96 -13.87 -6.40 2.50
CA SER A 96 -12.58 -7.08 2.53
C SER A 96 -12.42 -8.30 3.43
N ARG A 97 -13.39 -8.72 4.25
CA ARG A 97 -13.21 -9.85 5.16
C ARG A 97 -12.78 -11.10 4.40
N ARG A 98 -11.67 -11.71 4.84
CA ARG A 98 -11.17 -12.97 4.29
C ARG A 98 -12.24 -14.07 4.41
N SER A 99 -12.63 -14.63 3.28
CA SER A 99 -13.54 -15.78 3.17
C SER A 99 -13.00 -16.75 2.14
N GLU A 100 -13.36 -18.04 2.22
CA GLU A 100 -12.91 -19.04 1.25
C GLU A 100 -13.31 -18.68 -0.18
N THR A 101 -14.50 -18.10 -0.36
CA THR A 101 -14.97 -17.59 -1.66
C THR A 101 -14.07 -16.46 -2.18
N HIS A 102 -13.69 -15.51 -1.33
CA HIS A 102 -12.79 -14.42 -1.71
C HIS A 102 -11.38 -14.92 -2.04
N ARG A 103 -10.86 -15.90 -1.27
CA ARG A 103 -9.57 -16.53 -1.55
C ARG A 103 -9.55 -17.22 -2.90
N LYS A 104 -10.51 -18.10 -3.16
CA LYS A 104 -10.65 -18.79 -4.46
C LYS A 104 -10.78 -17.81 -5.62
N TRP A 105 -11.54 -16.73 -5.43
CA TRP A 105 -11.67 -15.71 -6.46
C TRP A 105 -10.34 -15.00 -6.74
N LEU A 106 -9.59 -14.63 -5.69
CA LEU A 106 -8.31 -13.94 -5.86
C LEU A 106 -7.26 -14.87 -6.49
N GLU A 107 -7.22 -16.13 -6.06
CA GLU A 107 -6.39 -17.19 -6.66
C GLU A 107 -6.69 -17.35 -8.16
N GLN A 108 -7.96 -17.40 -8.55
CA GLN A 108 -8.33 -17.49 -9.98
C GLN A 108 -7.88 -16.28 -10.80
N LYS A 109 -7.74 -15.09 -10.18
CA LYS A 109 -7.32 -13.87 -10.87
C LYS A 109 -5.81 -13.70 -10.93
N LEU A 110 -5.08 -14.08 -9.88
CA LEU A 110 -3.67 -13.74 -9.70
C LEU A 110 -2.74 -14.96 -9.64
N GLY A 111 -3.30 -16.15 -9.43
CA GLY A 111 -2.60 -17.40 -9.18
C GLY A 111 -2.47 -17.72 -7.69
N PRO A 112 -2.27 -19.01 -7.35
CA PRO A 112 -2.23 -19.50 -5.96
C PRO A 112 -1.05 -18.96 -5.16
N ARG A 113 0.12 -18.75 -5.79
CA ARG A 113 1.29 -18.19 -5.09
C ARG A 113 1.03 -16.76 -4.61
N VAL A 114 0.51 -15.90 -5.50
CA VAL A 114 0.20 -14.50 -5.17
C VAL A 114 -0.90 -14.42 -4.10
N GLU A 115 -1.98 -15.21 -4.23
CA GLU A 115 -3.03 -15.25 -3.20
C GLU A 115 -2.48 -15.66 -1.84
N GLY A 116 -1.65 -16.71 -1.80
CA GLY A 116 -1.04 -17.20 -0.58
C GLY A 116 -0.16 -16.15 0.12
N LEU A 117 0.63 -15.40 -0.65
CA LEU A 117 1.42 -14.28 -0.13
C LEU A 117 0.52 -13.19 0.46
N VAL A 118 -0.52 -12.77 -0.27
CA VAL A 118 -1.47 -11.73 0.18
C VAL A 118 -2.21 -12.17 1.46
N ALA A 119 -2.64 -13.43 1.53
CA ALA A 119 -3.32 -13.98 2.70
C ALA A 119 -2.43 -14.01 3.94
N ARG A 120 -1.12 -14.24 3.76
CA ARG A 120 -0.12 -14.24 4.84
C ARG A 120 0.25 -12.82 5.27
N VAL A 121 0.39 -11.88 4.33
CA VAL A 121 0.58 -10.45 4.66
C VAL A 121 -0.56 -9.95 5.54
N GLY A 122 -1.82 -10.21 5.15
CA GLY A 122 -2.97 -9.83 5.98
C GLY A 122 -3.08 -10.56 7.33
N ALA A 123 -2.36 -11.67 7.52
CA ALA A 123 -2.31 -12.41 8.78
C ALA A 123 -1.13 -12.00 9.68
N MET A 124 -0.07 -11.42 9.11
CA MET A 124 1.09 -10.93 9.86
C MET A 124 0.70 -9.67 10.63
N LYS A 125 0.87 -9.70 11.95
CA LYS A 125 0.72 -8.50 12.79
C LYS A 125 1.93 -7.60 12.57
N PHE A 126 1.71 -6.38 12.07
CA PHE A 126 2.78 -5.42 11.76
C PHE A 126 2.39 -3.96 12.05
N ASP A 127 1.61 -3.74 13.10
CA ASP A 127 1.19 -2.42 13.60
C ASP A 127 2.18 -1.88 14.66
N THR A 128 1.74 -0.93 15.48
CA THR A 128 2.51 -0.24 16.51
C THR A 128 3.06 -1.24 17.54
N GLY A 129 4.38 -1.27 17.70
CA GLY A 129 5.08 -2.18 18.62
C GLY A 129 5.41 -3.56 18.05
N ASP A 130 4.85 -3.92 16.88
CA ASP A 130 5.07 -5.23 16.27
C ASP A 130 6.48 -5.38 15.66
N PRO A 131 7.04 -4.38 14.94
CA PRO A 131 8.42 -4.45 14.47
C PRO A 131 9.42 -4.62 15.62
N GLU A 132 9.28 -3.86 16.71
CA GLU A 132 10.15 -3.96 17.89
C GLU A 132 10.07 -5.34 18.53
N ARG A 133 8.86 -5.91 18.60
CA ARG A 133 8.64 -7.27 19.09
C ARG A 133 9.31 -8.32 18.19
N LEU A 134 9.24 -8.18 16.87
CA LEU A 134 9.93 -9.06 15.92
C LEU A 134 11.46 -8.92 16.02
N VAL A 135 11.98 -7.71 16.31
CA VAL A 135 13.41 -7.54 16.63
C VAL A 135 13.80 -8.33 17.87
N ALA A 136 12.97 -8.33 18.91
CA ALA A 136 13.25 -9.06 20.15
C ALA A 136 13.08 -10.59 20.02
N GLN A 137 12.02 -11.03 19.33
CA GLN A 137 11.61 -12.44 19.31
C GLN A 137 12.12 -13.21 18.08
N GLY A 138 12.57 -12.50 17.05
CA GLY A 138 12.91 -13.07 15.75
C GLY A 138 11.73 -13.09 14.78
N VAL A 139 12.05 -13.29 13.51
CA VAL A 139 11.09 -13.44 12.43
C VAL A 139 10.64 -14.90 12.40
N PRO A 140 9.34 -15.22 12.32
CA PRO A 140 8.89 -16.59 12.14
C PRO A 140 9.54 -17.22 10.91
N ALA A 141 10.02 -18.46 11.03
CA ALA A 141 10.69 -19.14 9.94
C ALA A 141 9.76 -19.28 8.72
N GLY A 142 10.25 -18.90 7.54
CA GLY A 142 9.49 -18.94 6.29
C GLY A 142 8.67 -17.68 6.01
N ASP A 143 8.58 -16.73 6.95
CA ASP A 143 7.90 -15.43 6.77
C ASP A 143 8.85 -14.33 6.25
N GLU A 144 10.06 -14.66 5.79
CA GLU A 144 11.04 -13.66 5.33
C GLU A 144 10.52 -12.83 4.15
N ASP A 145 9.83 -13.48 3.19
CA ASP A 145 9.15 -12.79 2.08
C ASP A 145 8.00 -11.92 2.57
N ILE A 146 7.25 -12.37 3.58
CA ILE A 146 6.12 -11.62 4.14
C ILE A 146 6.65 -10.38 4.87
N LEU A 147 7.73 -10.54 5.64
CA LEU A 147 8.43 -9.44 6.29
C LEU A 147 8.98 -8.45 5.26
N PHE A 148 9.59 -8.93 4.19
CA PHE A 148 10.06 -8.07 3.11
C PHE A 148 8.91 -7.25 2.49
N LEU A 149 7.76 -7.88 2.21
CA LEU A 149 6.59 -7.18 1.66
C LEU A 149 6.09 -6.06 2.57
N VAL A 150 5.98 -6.30 3.89
CA VAL A 150 5.52 -5.27 4.83
C VAL A 150 6.54 -4.16 5.07
N LEU A 151 7.85 -4.47 5.00
CA LEU A 151 8.91 -3.46 5.10
C LEU A 151 8.99 -2.58 3.84
N ALA A 152 8.85 -3.16 2.65
CA ALA A 152 8.81 -2.41 1.39
C ALA A 152 7.53 -1.55 1.28
N HIS A 153 6.42 -2.02 1.84
CA HIS A 153 5.18 -1.24 1.98
C HIS A 153 5.40 0.03 2.83
N ASP A 154 6.12 -0.06 3.95
CA ASP A 154 6.45 1.10 4.79
C ASP A 154 7.21 2.20 4.01
N VAL A 155 8.03 1.82 3.02
CA VAL A 155 8.71 2.80 2.14
C VAL A 155 7.71 3.65 1.37
N ASP A 156 6.62 3.06 0.84
CA ASP A 156 5.57 3.86 0.18
C ASP A 156 4.79 4.74 1.15
N ASP A 157 4.50 4.26 2.35
CA ASP A 157 3.83 5.05 3.38
C ASP A 157 4.65 6.29 3.79
N MET A 158 5.99 6.17 3.79
CA MET A 158 6.89 7.28 4.12
C MET A 158 7.19 8.20 2.93
N ALA A 159 7.18 7.69 1.70
CA ALA A 159 7.80 8.35 0.56
C ALA A 159 7.20 9.71 0.18
N ASP A 160 5.88 9.82 0.27
CA ASP A 160 5.15 11.06 -0.04
C ASP A 160 4.93 11.94 1.20
N GLY A 161 5.51 11.59 2.34
CA GLY A 161 5.29 12.26 3.61
C GLY A 161 3.94 11.97 4.24
N GLY A 162 3.17 11.00 3.73
CA GLY A 162 1.84 10.66 4.20
C GLY A 162 1.76 10.36 5.70
N LEU A 163 2.78 9.70 6.27
CA LEU A 163 2.86 9.48 7.72
C LEU A 163 3.04 10.78 8.54
N ALA A 164 3.52 11.88 7.95
CA ALA A 164 3.67 13.16 8.63
C ALA A 164 2.35 13.96 8.62
N PHE A 165 1.58 13.85 7.54
CA PHE A 165 0.24 14.47 7.42
C PHE A 165 -0.87 13.66 8.09
N ALA A 166 -0.68 12.34 8.25
CA ALA A 166 -1.63 11.43 8.89
C ALA A 166 -0.86 10.39 9.71
N PRO A 167 -0.46 10.73 10.96
CA PRO A 167 0.49 9.95 11.76
C PRO A 167 -0.11 8.64 12.28
N LYS A 168 -0.11 7.60 11.42
CA LYS A 168 -0.59 6.25 11.73
C LYS A 168 0.03 5.67 13.01
N TYR A 169 1.32 5.90 13.22
CA TYR A 169 2.09 5.34 14.34
C TYR A 169 2.37 6.36 15.46
N GLY A 170 1.90 7.61 15.32
CA GLY A 170 2.11 8.68 16.28
C GLY A 170 3.57 8.79 16.76
N ARG A 171 3.76 8.77 18.08
CA ARG A 171 5.08 8.88 18.73
C ARG A 171 5.99 7.66 18.53
N SER A 172 5.47 6.55 18.02
CA SER A 172 6.23 5.30 17.80
C SER A 172 6.89 5.24 16.42
N ILE A 173 6.76 6.26 15.58
CA ILE A 173 7.36 6.25 14.24
C ILE A 173 8.88 6.10 14.26
N GLU A 174 9.58 6.76 15.20
CA GLU A 174 11.03 6.68 15.31
C GLU A 174 11.51 5.27 15.68
N SER A 175 10.90 4.67 16.71
CA SER A 175 11.22 3.29 17.12
C SER A 175 10.87 2.28 16.04
N ARG A 176 9.74 2.50 15.33
CA ARG A 176 9.32 1.68 14.20
C ARG A 176 10.35 1.71 13.08
N VAL A 177 10.80 2.89 12.66
CA VAL A 177 11.81 3.04 11.59
C VAL A 177 13.08 2.28 11.96
N ALA A 178 13.58 2.47 13.19
CA ALA A 178 14.78 1.77 13.66
C ALA A 178 14.59 0.24 13.66
N ALA A 179 13.45 -0.25 14.15
CA ALA A 179 13.15 -1.67 14.17
C ALA A 179 13.00 -2.26 12.75
N CYS A 180 12.29 -1.57 11.86
CA CYS A 180 12.14 -1.97 10.46
C CYS A 180 13.48 -2.04 9.73
N ALA A 181 14.40 -1.09 9.96
CA ALA A 181 15.75 -1.14 9.39
C ALA A 181 16.55 -2.35 9.91
N ILE A 182 16.51 -2.64 11.22
CA ILE A 182 17.15 -3.83 11.79
C ILE A 182 16.58 -5.11 11.17
N LEU A 183 15.26 -5.20 11.04
CA LEU A 183 14.59 -6.36 10.43
C LEU A 183 14.99 -6.55 8.96
N ALA A 184 15.04 -5.46 8.18
CA ALA A 184 15.49 -5.51 6.79
C ALA A 184 16.93 -6.06 6.67
N ARG A 185 17.85 -5.64 7.54
CA ARG A 185 19.22 -6.18 7.57
C ARG A 185 19.26 -7.67 7.92
N ARG A 186 18.43 -8.11 8.87
CA ARG A 186 18.37 -9.53 9.29
C ARG A 186 17.94 -10.47 8.17
N ILE A 187 17.11 -9.99 7.24
CA ILE A 187 16.73 -10.74 6.02
C ILE A 187 17.63 -10.43 4.81
N GLY A 188 18.80 -9.83 5.03
CA GLY A 188 19.81 -9.58 4.00
C GLY A 188 19.49 -8.43 3.04
N ARG A 189 18.58 -7.52 3.38
CA ARG A 189 18.10 -6.43 2.51
C ARG A 189 18.69 -5.08 2.93
N GLU A 190 20.00 -4.91 2.77
CA GLU A 190 20.73 -3.71 3.22
C GLU A 190 20.24 -2.42 2.53
N SER A 191 19.97 -2.47 1.22
CA SER A 191 19.47 -1.30 0.47
C SER A 191 18.09 -0.84 0.93
N LEU A 192 17.21 -1.78 1.31
CA LEU A 192 15.91 -1.49 1.91
C LEU A 192 16.10 -0.86 3.29
N ALA A 193 16.98 -1.40 4.13
CA ALA A 193 17.29 -0.84 5.45
C ALA A 193 17.76 0.62 5.35
N ALA A 194 18.73 0.89 4.47
CA ALA A 194 19.25 2.23 4.23
C ALA A 194 18.16 3.20 3.73
N THR A 195 17.25 2.73 2.87
CA THR A 195 16.13 3.54 2.37
C THR A 195 15.15 3.89 3.48
N ILE A 196 14.82 2.93 4.35
CA ILE A 196 13.95 3.15 5.52
C ILE A 196 14.57 4.20 6.47
N GLU A 197 15.87 4.10 6.76
CA GLU A 197 16.57 5.07 7.62
C GLU A 197 16.62 6.48 7.01
N ALA A 198 16.84 6.57 5.70
CA ALA A 198 16.82 7.85 4.99
C ALA A 198 15.43 8.50 5.03
N TYR A 199 14.36 7.71 4.89
CA TYR A 199 13.00 8.22 5.05
C TYR A 199 12.66 8.60 6.49
N GLY A 200 13.15 7.88 7.49
CA GLY A 200 13.04 8.28 8.89
C GLY A 200 13.69 9.64 9.16
N SER A 201 14.89 9.86 8.62
CA SER A 201 15.58 11.15 8.72
C SER A 201 14.79 12.27 8.04
N ARG A 202 14.19 11.99 6.87
CA ARG A 202 13.31 12.94 6.17
C ARG A 202 12.06 13.26 6.98
N TYR A 203 11.43 12.25 7.58
CA TYR A 203 10.23 12.41 8.41
C TYR A 203 10.46 13.42 9.55
N ALA A 204 11.60 13.33 10.24
CA ALA A 204 11.95 14.26 11.32
C ALA A 204 12.00 15.73 10.87
N ALA A 205 12.31 15.99 9.59
CA ALA A 205 12.32 17.34 9.00
C ALA A 205 10.93 17.84 8.57
N LEU A 206 9.89 16.99 8.61
CA LEU A 206 8.52 17.33 8.20
C LEU A 206 7.64 17.82 9.36
N GLY A 207 8.21 18.35 10.45
CA GLY A 207 7.43 18.84 11.60
C GLY A 207 6.38 19.92 11.24
N TRP A 208 6.60 20.66 10.14
CA TRP A 208 5.63 21.63 9.61
C TRP A 208 4.32 20.98 9.11
N ALA A 209 4.35 19.69 8.73
CA ALA A 209 3.19 18.96 8.21
C ALA A 209 2.07 18.82 9.25
N ALA A 210 2.39 18.90 10.54
CA ALA A 210 1.40 18.89 11.62
C ALA A 210 0.36 20.02 11.49
N ALA A 211 0.73 21.15 10.89
CA ALA A 211 -0.21 22.25 10.62
C ALA A 211 -1.25 21.92 9.52
N LEU A 212 -1.00 20.88 8.72
CA LEU A 212 -1.87 20.40 7.65
C LEU A 212 -2.52 19.04 8.00
N GLU A 213 -2.42 18.59 9.26
CA GLU A 213 -3.03 17.33 9.68
C GLU A 213 -4.55 17.38 9.51
N ASP A 214 -5.09 16.35 8.88
CA ASP A 214 -6.52 16.23 8.62
C ASP A 214 -7.25 15.67 9.85
N SER A 215 -8.47 16.16 10.13
CA SER A 215 -9.28 15.65 11.24
C SER A 215 -9.83 14.24 11.01
N ARG A 216 -9.70 13.69 9.80
CA ARG A 216 -10.13 12.33 9.46
C ARG A 216 -9.26 11.27 10.14
N LEU A 217 -9.93 10.43 10.92
CA LEU A 217 -9.28 9.38 11.70
C LEU A 217 -8.93 8.12 10.90
N GLU A 218 -9.59 7.88 9.76
CA GLU A 218 -9.47 6.64 8.97
C GLU A 218 -9.51 6.87 7.45
N GLY A 219 -9.02 5.90 6.69
CA GLY A 219 -9.20 5.88 5.24
C GLY A 219 -10.70 5.80 4.91
N PHE A 220 -11.11 6.42 3.81
CA PHE A 220 -12.53 6.59 3.49
C PHE A 220 -12.87 6.04 2.12
N ARG A 221 -14.18 5.96 1.86
CA ARG A 221 -14.71 5.52 0.58
C ARG A 221 -15.69 6.53 0.03
N ILE A 222 -15.48 6.93 -1.22
CA ILE A 222 -16.51 7.59 -2.02
C ILE A 222 -17.18 6.50 -2.84
N ALA A 223 -18.39 6.11 -2.43
CA ALA A 223 -19.24 5.25 -3.22
C ALA A 223 -20.34 6.12 -3.85
N PRO A 224 -20.64 5.99 -5.15
CA PRO A 224 -21.81 6.62 -5.73
C PRO A 224 -23.04 6.13 -4.96
N ASN A 225 -23.57 6.97 -4.09
CA ASN A 225 -24.78 6.63 -3.36
C ASN A 225 -25.93 6.84 -4.34
N VAL A 226 -26.31 5.78 -5.07
CA VAL A 226 -27.37 5.84 -6.08
C VAL A 226 -28.65 6.46 -5.51
N ARG A 227 -28.99 6.19 -4.24
CA ARG A 227 -30.15 6.80 -3.59
C ARG A 227 -29.96 8.30 -3.35
N ASN A 228 -28.80 8.74 -2.88
CA ASN A 228 -28.50 10.16 -2.71
C ASN A 228 -28.33 10.87 -4.04
N TYR A 229 -27.71 10.26 -5.06
CA TYR A 229 -27.62 10.80 -6.41
C TYR A 229 -29.02 11.04 -6.99
N LEU A 230 -29.91 10.05 -6.88
CA LEU A 230 -31.30 10.19 -7.31
C LEU A 230 -32.07 11.23 -6.49
N LYS A 231 -31.82 11.33 -5.18
CA LYS A 231 -32.41 12.35 -4.30
C LYS A 231 -31.92 13.75 -4.67
N LEU A 232 -30.62 13.97 -4.76
CA LEU A 232 -29.98 15.24 -5.13
C LEU A 232 -30.36 15.69 -6.54
N ARG A 233 -30.49 14.75 -7.49
CA ARG A 233 -31.01 15.06 -8.84
C ARG A 233 -32.46 15.52 -8.80
N ARG A 234 -33.31 14.92 -7.95
CA ARG A 234 -34.71 15.35 -7.75
C ARG A 234 -34.78 16.71 -7.04
N ASP A 235 -33.93 16.96 -6.06
CA ASP A 235 -33.90 18.23 -5.32
C ASP A 235 -33.36 19.38 -6.20
N ARG A 236 -32.38 19.10 -7.06
CA ARG A 236 -31.91 20.03 -8.10
C ARG A 236 -33.01 20.35 -9.14
N LEU A 237 -33.78 19.35 -9.58
CA LEU A 237 -34.94 19.58 -10.46
C LEU A 237 -36.04 20.44 -9.81
N ARG A 238 -36.08 20.49 -8.47
CA ARG A 238 -36.99 21.33 -7.67
C ARG A 238 -36.41 22.71 -7.34
N GLY A 239 -35.27 23.08 -7.92
CA GLY A 239 -34.67 24.41 -7.78
C GLY A 239 -33.75 24.59 -6.58
N ALA A 240 -33.41 23.52 -5.84
CA ALA A 240 -32.43 23.62 -4.76
C ALA A 240 -31.01 23.81 -5.32
N ARG A 241 -30.25 24.78 -4.79
CA ARG A 241 -28.81 24.93 -5.03
C ARG A 241 -28.07 23.86 -4.23
N VAL A 242 -27.81 22.71 -4.85
CA VAL A 242 -26.96 21.67 -4.27
C VAL A 242 -25.79 21.40 -5.20
N GLU A 243 -24.58 21.54 -4.68
CA GLU A 243 -23.36 21.10 -5.34
C GLU A 243 -23.12 19.62 -5.03
N VAL A 244 -22.95 18.83 -6.09
CA VAL A 244 -22.50 17.44 -5.99
C VAL A 244 -21.05 17.47 -6.44
N LEU A 245 -20.12 17.21 -5.50
CA LEU A 245 -18.75 16.82 -5.85
C LEU A 245 -18.75 15.37 -6.35
#